data_AF-A0A542FZA9-F1
#
_entry.id   AF-A0A542FZA9-F1
#
_cell.length_a   1.000
_cell.length_b   1.000
_cell.length_c   1.000
_cell.angle_alpha   90.00
_cell.angle_beta   90.00
_cell.angle_gamma   90.00
#
_symmetry.space_group_name_H-M   'P 1'
#
loop_
_entity.id
_entity.type
_entity.pdbx_description
1 polymer ?
#
loop_
_entity_poly.entity_id
_entity_poly.type
_entity_poly.pdbx_seq_one_letter_code
_entity_poly.pdbx_strand_id
1 'polypeptide(L)'
;MSSVNTAIQLITREQAEKGAAAERSTCSPALARGPWDYDLAEALAGVPAYGPGASSADPAPATTPRQGQLPEEYKLAGDAELGERIKAAKAALGERAVILGHFYQRDEVIQYADFVGDSFQLANAALTKPEAEAIIFCGVHFMAETADILSTPEQAVILPNLAAGCSMADMADTDSVEDCWEQLAEIFGTEPDAEGRVPVIPVTYMNSSAALKAFCGERGGIVCTSSNARTVLEWAFQRGQRVLFFPDQHLGRNTAKAMGVPLEQMPMWNPRKDLGGNDEQALLDSRVILWHGFCSVHKRFNVAQVEKARADFPGVQVTVHPECPMEVVDAADSAGSTDFIKKAIAAATEPTTFAIGTEINMVNRLAAEYPQHTIFCLDPVICPCSTMYRIHPGYLAWVLEELVAGRTVNRITVDDDVQANARTALERMLAARP
;
A
#
# COMPACT_ATOMS: atom_id res chain seq x y z
N MET A 1 32.03 13.68 13.57
CA MET A 1 32.61 13.74 12.21
C MET A 1 31.45 13.59 11.23
N SER A 2 31.25 14.53 10.31
CA SER A 2 30.06 14.54 9.44
C SER A 2 30.06 13.34 8.49
N SER A 3 28.98 12.54 8.54
CA SER A 3 28.77 11.34 7.72
C SER A 3 28.33 11.64 6.28
N VAL A 4 28.13 12.92 5.92
CA VAL A 4 27.58 13.28 4.61
C VAL A 4 28.70 13.73 3.68
N ASN A 5 28.89 12.98 2.60
CA ASN A 5 29.83 13.29 1.54
C ASN A 5 29.29 14.50 0.73
N THR A 6 30.06 15.57 0.62
CA THR A 6 29.61 16.85 0.05
C THR A 6 29.76 16.95 -1.48
N ALA A 7 30.13 15.86 -2.15
CA ALA A 7 30.26 15.79 -3.60
C ALA A 7 29.78 14.45 -4.16
N ILE A 8 29.08 14.49 -5.29
CA ILE A 8 28.66 13.30 -6.05
C ILE A 8 29.89 12.72 -6.74
N GLN A 9 30.23 11.46 -6.44
CA GLN A 9 31.26 10.72 -7.17
C GLN A 9 30.61 9.73 -8.13
N LEU A 10 30.91 9.88 -9.43
CA LEU A 10 30.51 8.93 -10.46
C LEU A 10 31.43 7.71 -10.40
N ILE A 11 30.85 6.56 -10.07
CA ILE A 11 31.55 5.26 -10.19
C ILE A 11 31.28 4.72 -11.59
N THR A 12 32.35 4.45 -12.33
CA THR A 12 32.27 3.81 -13.65
C THR A 12 32.00 2.30 -13.50
N ARG A 13 31.35 1.70 -14.51
CA ARG A 13 31.02 0.26 -14.54
C ARG A 13 32.27 -0.63 -14.35
N GLU A 14 33.39 -0.21 -14.93
CA GLU A 14 34.67 -0.94 -14.82
C GLU A 14 35.27 -0.90 -13.39
N GLN A 15 34.99 0.16 -12.62
CA GLN A 15 35.40 0.28 -11.22
C GLN A 15 34.54 -0.57 -10.28
N ALA A 16 33.24 -0.73 -10.58
CA ALA A 16 32.35 -1.60 -9.83
C ALA A 16 32.71 -3.09 -10.01
N GLU A 17 33.14 -3.48 -11.22
CA GLU A 17 33.47 -4.86 -11.56
C GLU A 17 34.84 -5.32 -11.01
N LYS A 18 35.80 -4.40 -10.81
CA LYS A 18 37.17 -4.75 -10.38
C LYS A 18 37.39 -4.83 -8.87
N GLY A 19 36.37 -4.61 -8.03
CA GLY A 19 36.43 -4.83 -6.58
C GLY A 19 37.60 -4.11 -5.88
N ALA A 20 38.12 -3.02 -6.45
CA ALA A 20 39.24 -2.30 -5.88
C ALA A 20 38.76 -1.51 -4.67
N ALA A 21 39.17 -2.00 -3.49
CA ALA A 21 38.94 -1.38 -2.20
C ALA A 21 39.48 0.06 -2.18
N ALA A 22 38.59 1.04 -2.36
CA ALA A 22 38.76 2.36 -1.79
C ALA A 22 38.19 2.30 -0.37
N GLU A 23 39.04 2.51 0.65
CA GLU A 23 38.76 2.40 2.09
C GLU A 23 37.67 3.35 2.65
N ARG A 24 36.83 3.95 1.80
CA ARG A 24 35.65 4.74 2.20
C ARG A 24 34.49 4.59 1.23
N SER A 25 34.14 3.37 0.84
CA SER A 25 32.91 3.10 0.08
C SER A 25 31.71 3.00 1.01
N THR A 26 30.72 3.88 0.83
CA THR A 26 29.39 3.85 1.48
C THR A 26 28.47 2.77 0.91
N CYS A 27 28.84 2.10 -0.18
CA CYS A 27 28.03 1.06 -0.82
C CYS A 27 28.83 -0.25 -0.93
N SER A 28 28.31 -1.30 -0.29
CA SER A 28 28.88 -2.65 -0.37
C SER A 28 28.46 -3.32 -1.69
N PRO A 29 29.37 -3.99 -2.42
CA PRO A 29 29.03 -4.79 -3.60
C PRO A 29 28.26 -6.09 -3.24
N ALA A 30 27.99 -6.35 -1.96
CA ALA A 30 27.27 -7.53 -1.49
C ALA A 30 25.77 -7.59 -1.86
N LEU A 31 25.26 -6.60 -2.61
CA LEU A 31 23.87 -6.54 -3.11
C LEU A 31 23.64 -7.31 -4.43
N ALA A 32 24.63 -8.06 -4.91
CA ALA A 32 24.53 -8.83 -6.16
C ALA A 32 23.88 -10.23 -6.01
N ARG A 33 23.38 -10.60 -4.82
CA ARG A 33 22.78 -11.93 -4.58
C ARG A 33 21.31 -11.97 -4.94
N GLY A 34 20.78 -13.17 -5.17
CA GLY A 34 19.36 -13.36 -5.44
C GLY A 34 18.52 -12.89 -4.25
N PRO A 35 17.30 -12.36 -4.44
CA PRO A 35 16.45 -11.88 -3.36
C PRO A 35 16.22 -12.90 -2.22
N TRP A 36 16.17 -14.19 -2.57
CA TRP A 36 15.98 -15.31 -1.66
C TRP A 36 17.23 -15.72 -0.87
N ASP A 37 18.41 -15.20 -1.23
CA ASP A 37 19.65 -15.43 -0.48
C ASP A 37 19.71 -14.56 0.79
N TYR A 38 18.88 -13.52 0.87
CA TYR A 38 18.73 -12.66 2.06
C TYR A 38 17.75 -13.24 3.09
N ASP A 39 16.94 -14.23 2.70
CA ASP A 39 16.03 -14.97 3.59
C ASP A 39 16.75 -16.14 4.32
N LEU A 40 18.07 -16.29 4.15
CA LEU A 40 18.88 -17.31 4.82
C LEU A 40 19.13 -16.92 6.29
N ALA A 41 18.92 -17.85 7.22
CA ALA A 41 19.23 -17.66 8.64
C ALA A 41 20.72 -17.31 8.90
N GLU A 42 21.63 -17.75 8.03
CA GLU A 42 23.05 -17.36 8.06
C GLU A 42 23.31 -15.91 7.60
N ALA A 43 22.45 -15.36 6.73
CA ALA A 43 22.49 -13.94 6.35
C ALA A 43 21.89 -13.02 7.43
N LEU A 44 21.07 -13.59 8.33
CA LEU A 44 20.55 -12.92 9.54
C LEU A 44 21.45 -13.13 10.78
N ALA A 45 22.32 -14.15 10.76
CA ALA A 45 23.30 -14.41 11.82
C ALA A 45 24.52 -13.47 11.78
N GLY A 46 24.74 -12.80 10.64
CA GLY A 46 25.63 -11.64 10.53
C GLY A 46 24.82 -10.39 10.23
N VAL A 47 25.15 -9.26 10.85
CA VAL A 47 24.52 -7.97 10.53
C VAL A 47 24.72 -7.71 9.04
N PRO A 48 23.67 -7.62 8.21
CA PRO A 48 23.83 -7.14 6.84
C PRO A 48 24.46 -5.75 6.94
N ALA A 49 25.67 -5.59 6.40
CA ALA A 49 26.32 -4.28 6.34
C ALA A 49 25.57 -3.44 5.29
N TYR A 50 24.44 -2.89 5.69
CA TYR A 50 23.81 -1.80 4.97
C TYR A 50 24.75 -0.60 5.04
N GLY A 51 24.81 0.18 3.95
CA GLY A 51 25.60 1.40 3.92
C GLY A 51 25.27 2.34 5.09
N PRO A 52 26.11 3.35 5.35
CA PRO A 52 25.90 4.29 6.45
C PRO A 52 24.48 4.87 6.41
N GLY A 53 23.67 4.54 7.42
CA GLY A 53 22.28 5.01 7.53
C GLY A 53 21.21 3.95 7.81
N ALA A 54 21.50 2.64 7.72
CA ALA A 54 20.56 1.65 8.27
C ALA A 54 20.67 1.59 9.79
N SER A 55 19.52 1.63 10.46
CA SER A 55 19.48 1.40 11.90
C SER A 55 19.90 -0.04 12.18
N SER A 56 21.10 -0.20 12.76
CA SER A 56 21.60 -1.47 13.27
C SER A 56 21.06 -1.78 14.66
N ALA A 57 20.29 -0.84 15.23
CA ALA A 57 19.80 -0.85 16.60
C ALA A 57 18.28 -1.03 16.69
N ASP A 58 17.57 -1.11 15.56
CA ASP A 58 16.13 -1.35 15.55
C ASP A 58 15.90 -2.87 15.58
N PRO A 59 15.47 -3.46 16.71
CA PRO A 59 15.04 -4.85 16.71
C PRO A 59 13.79 -4.97 15.83
N ALA A 60 13.72 -6.02 15.00
CA ALA A 60 12.47 -6.36 14.34
C ALA A 60 11.39 -6.62 15.43
N PRO A 61 10.19 -6.04 15.32
CA PRO A 61 9.10 -6.29 16.26
C PRO A 61 8.89 -7.80 16.46
N ALA A 62 8.59 -8.24 17.70
CA ALA A 62 8.41 -9.66 18.00
C ALA A 62 7.30 -10.32 17.18
N THR A 63 6.32 -9.54 16.73
CA THR A 63 5.20 -9.92 15.88
C THR A 63 5.54 -9.94 14.38
N THR A 64 6.79 -9.64 13.99
CA THR A 64 7.19 -9.65 12.58
C THR A 64 6.97 -11.03 11.99
N PRO A 65 6.15 -11.16 10.94
CA PRO A 65 5.90 -12.43 10.28
C PRO A 65 7.23 -13.00 9.77
N ARG A 66 7.55 -14.24 10.16
CA ARG A 66 8.75 -14.91 9.66
C ARG A 66 8.42 -15.61 8.36
N GLN A 67 8.89 -15.05 7.25
CA GLN A 67 8.82 -15.71 5.94
C GLN A 67 9.62 -17.01 5.97
N GLY A 68 8.96 -18.14 5.67
CA GLY A 68 9.65 -19.41 5.44
C GLY A 68 10.46 -19.37 4.15
N GLN A 69 11.55 -20.15 4.08
CA GLN A 69 12.32 -20.25 2.84
C GLN A 69 11.50 -20.92 1.74
N LEU A 70 11.48 -20.31 0.57
CA LEU A 70 10.95 -20.95 -0.62
C LEU A 70 11.77 -22.21 -0.92
N PRO A 71 11.16 -23.41 -1.09
CA PRO A 71 11.91 -24.61 -1.42
C PRO A 71 12.68 -24.46 -2.73
N GLU A 72 13.85 -25.11 -2.85
CA GLU A 72 14.76 -24.95 -4.00
C GLU A 72 14.09 -25.28 -5.34
N GLU A 73 13.19 -26.25 -5.39
CA GLU A 73 12.50 -26.61 -6.63
C GLU A 73 11.71 -25.44 -7.23
N TYR A 74 11.07 -24.60 -6.41
CA TYR A 74 10.32 -23.43 -6.90
C TYR A 74 11.24 -22.24 -7.18
N LYS A 75 12.43 -22.20 -6.57
CA LYS A 75 13.46 -21.18 -6.85
C LYS A 75 14.13 -21.41 -8.20
N LEU A 76 14.37 -22.68 -8.54
CA LEU A 76 15.12 -23.08 -9.73
C LEU A 76 14.23 -23.38 -10.94
N ALA A 77 12.93 -23.60 -10.73
CA ALA A 77 11.97 -23.82 -11.80
C ALA A 77 11.87 -22.58 -12.72
N GLY A 78 11.85 -22.82 -14.03
CA GLY A 78 11.64 -21.77 -15.02
C GLY A 78 10.18 -21.31 -15.09
N ASP A 79 9.93 -20.14 -15.68
CA ASP A 79 8.60 -19.52 -15.72
C ASP A 79 7.52 -20.42 -16.35
N ALA A 80 7.86 -21.14 -17.42
CA ALA A 80 6.93 -22.07 -18.07
C ALA A 80 6.57 -23.25 -17.16
N GLU A 81 7.55 -23.78 -16.42
CA GLU A 81 7.31 -24.88 -15.47
C GLU A 81 6.44 -24.41 -14.31
N LEU A 82 6.77 -23.26 -13.71
CA LEU A 82 5.98 -22.64 -12.65
C LEU A 82 4.54 -22.39 -13.10
N GLY A 83 4.36 -21.93 -14.34
CA GLY A 83 3.04 -21.70 -14.90
C GLY A 83 2.21 -22.98 -15.04
N GLU A 84 2.81 -24.09 -15.46
CA GLU A 84 2.12 -25.39 -15.52
C GLU A 84 1.79 -25.93 -14.13
N ARG A 85 2.71 -25.79 -13.17
CA ARG A 85 2.46 -26.13 -11.75
C ARG A 85 1.27 -25.38 -11.17
N ILE A 86 1.24 -24.05 -11.34
CA ILE A 86 0.14 -23.20 -10.87
C ILE A 86 -1.19 -23.62 -11.49
N LYS A 87 -1.23 -23.85 -12.80
CA LYS A 87 -2.46 -24.31 -13.48
C LYS A 87 -2.93 -25.66 -12.97
N ALA A 88 -2.01 -26.61 -12.80
CA ALA A 88 -2.32 -27.94 -12.30
C ALA A 88 -2.85 -27.89 -10.86
N ALA A 89 -2.20 -27.13 -9.97
CA ALA A 89 -2.63 -26.97 -8.59
C ALA A 89 -3.98 -26.25 -8.48
N LYS A 90 -4.19 -25.17 -9.27
CA LYS A 90 -5.48 -24.47 -9.34
C LYS A 90 -6.60 -25.40 -9.83
N ALA A 91 -6.34 -26.22 -10.85
CA ALA A 91 -7.30 -27.19 -11.34
C ALA A 91 -7.63 -28.28 -10.31
N ALA A 92 -6.64 -28.73 -9.52
CA ALA A 92 -6.83 -29.71 -8.47
C ALA A 92 -7.63 -29.16 -7.27
N LEU A 93 -7.44 -27.88 -6.93
CA LEU A 93 -8.19 -27.21 -5.86
C LEU A 93 -9.62 -26.86 -6.28
N GLY A 94 -9.83 -26.50 -7.55
CA GLY A 94 -11.14 -26.12 -8.07
C GLY A 94 -11.74 -24.96 -7.26
N GLU A 95 -13.00 -25.09 -6.85
CA GLU A 95 -13.70 -24.05 -6.06
C GLU A 95 -13.26 -23.96 -4.59
N ARG A 96 -12.42 -24.90 -4.12
CA ARG A 96 -11.91 -24.89 -2.74
C ARG A 96 -10.91 -23.75 -2.49
N ALA A 97 -10.37 -23.15 -3.56
CA ALA A 97 -9.45 -22.03 -3.46
C ALA A 97 -9.86 -20.88 -4.39
N VAL A 98 -9.67 -19.66 -3.92
CA VAL A 98 -9.86 -18.44 -4.73
C VAL A 98 -8.60 -17.58 -4.68
N ILE A 99 -8.17 -17.06 -5.83
CA ILE A 99 -6.99 -16.21 -5.96
C ILE A 99 -7.44 -14.77 -6.20
N LEU A 100 -7.08 -13.87 -5.28
CA LEU A 100 -7.37 -12.44 -5.34
C LEU A 100 -6.11 -11.67 -5.76
N GLY A 101 -6.14 -10.94 -6.87
CA GLY A 101 -5.00 -10.19 -7.40
C GLY A 101 -5.19 -8.68 -7.37
N HIS A 102 -4.27 -7.95 -6.74
CA HIS A 102 -4.28 -6.49 -6.79
C HIS A 102 -3.78 -5.95 -8.15
N PHE A 103 -4.28 -4.80 -8.62
CA PHE A 103 -3.89 -4.20 -9.90
C PHE A 103 -2.37 -3.96 -10.09
N TYR A 104 -1.64 -3.75 -8.99
CA TYR A 104 -0.19 -3.53 -9.01
C TYR A 104 0.63 -4.81 -9.12
N GLN A 105 -0.01 -5.98 -9.07
CA GLN A 105 0.68 -7.24 -9.26
C GLN A 105 1.24 -7.35 -10.67
N ARG A 106 2.23 -8.22 -10.80
CA ARG A 106 2.90 -8.54 -12.06
C ARG A 106 1.97 -9.37 -12.95
N ASP A 107 2.09 -9.24 -14.26
CA ASP A 107 1.25 -10.00 -15.21
C ASP A 107 1.39 -11.51 -15.04
N GLU A 108 2.61 -11.95 -14.73
CA GLU A 108 2.93 -13.34 -14.43
C GLU A 108 2.09 -13.93 -13.29
N VAL A 109 1.63 -13.11 -12.34
CA VAL A 109 0.80 -13.51 -11.20
C VAL A 109 -0.69 -13.24 -11.50
N ILE A 110 -1.00 -12.04 -12.04
CA ILE A 110 -2.39 -11.62 -12.30
C ILE A 110 -3.11 -12.57 -13.25
N GLN A 111 -2.43 -13.16 -14.23
CA GLN A 111 -3.04 -14.12 -15.16
C GLN A 111 -3.70 -15.34 -14.46
N TYR A 112 -3.32 -15.63 -13.21
CA TYR A 112 -3.87 -16.73 -12.43
C TYR A 112 -4.97 -16.30 -11.45
N ALA A 113 -5.18 -15.00 -11.26
CA ALA A 113 -6.18 -14.48 -10.33
C ALA A 113 -7.61 -14.74 -10.82
N ASP A 114 -8.51 -15.10 -9.90
CA ASP A 114 -9.95 -15.25 -10.16
C ASP A 114 -10.67 -13.90 -10.10
N PHE A 115 -10.17 -13.00 -9.25
CA PHE A 115 -10.64 -11.62 -9.16
C PHE A 115 -9.47 -10.68 -9.20
N VAL A 116 -9.61 -9.59 -9.97
CA VAL A 116 -8.61 -8.54 -10.07
C VAL A 116 -9.26 -7.21 -9.73
N GLY A 117 -8.70 -6.48 -8.76
CA GLY A 117 -9.31 -5.25 -8.26
C GLY A 117 -8.40 -4.37 -7.44
N ASP A 118 -8.94 -3.21 -7.05
CA ASP A 118 -8.38 -2.36 -6.00
C ASP A 118 -8.69 -2.94 -4.61
N SER A 119 -8.18 -2.31 -3.54
CA SER A 119 -8.39 -2.81 -2.18
C SER A 119 -9.87 -2.87 -1.76
N PHE A 120 -10.72 -1.98 -2.26
CA PHE A 120 -12.16 -1.98 -1.97
C PHE A 120 -12.87 -3.14 -2.67
N GLN A 121 -12.57 -3.35 -3.94
CA GLN A 121 -13.10 -4.44 -4.76
C GLN A 121 -12.69 -5.80 -4.21
N LEU A 122 -11.42 -5.97 -3.82
CA LEU A 122 -10.93 -7.22 -3.27
C LEU A 122 -11.51 -7.53 -1.87
N ALA A 123 -11.72 -6.52 -1.03
CA ALA A 123 -12.42 -6.71 0.25
C ALA A 123 -13.86 -7.21 0.05
N ASN A 124 -14.58 -6.66 -0.93
CA ASN A 124 -15.91 -7.18 -1.30
C ASN A 124 -15.82 -8.58 -1.92
N ALA A 125 -14.84 -8.84 -2.79
CA ALA A 125 -14.69 -10.13 -3.46
C ALA A 125 -14.47 -11.27 -2.46
N ALA A 126 -13.73 -11.03 -1.37
CA ALA A 126 -13.53 -12.00 -0.29
C ALA A 126 -14.87 -12.49 0.32
N LEU A 127 -15.89 -11.64 0.38
CA LEU A 127 -17.22 -11.99 0.88
C LEU A 127 -18.07 -12.80 -0.11
N THR A 128 -17.67 -12.87 -1.38
CA THR A 128 -18.48 -13.50 -2.45
C THR A 128 -18.24 -15.00 -2.60
N LYS A 129 -17.24 -15.56 -1.91
CA LYS A 129 -16.83 -16.96 -2.00
C LYS A 129 -16.79 -17.63 -0.62
N PRO A 130 -17.93 -17.75 0.09
CA PRO A 130 -17.97 -18.33 1.43
C PRO A 130 -17.64 -19.84 1.45
N GLU A 131 -17.85 -20.53 0.34
CA GLU A 131 -17.60 -21.99 0.22
C GLU A 131 -16.11 -22.33 -0.04
N ALA A 132 -15.27 -21.33 -0.33
CA ALA A 132 -13.85 -21.56 -0.57
C ALA A 132 -13.13 -21.83 0.76
N GLU A 133 -12.39 -22.93 0.84
CA GLU A 133 -11.56 -23.26 2.01
C GLU A 133 -10.35 -22.34 2.15
N ALA A 134 -9.84 -21.78 1.04
CA ALA A 134 -8.66 -20.93 1.03
C ALA A 134 -8.80 -19.69 0.13
N ILE A 135 -8.34 -18.55 0.62
CA ILE A 135 -8.23 -17.28 -0.12
C ILE A 135 -6.75 -16.96 -0.27
N ILE A 136 -6.21 -17.10 -1.48
CA ILE A 136 -4.83 -16.73 -1.80
C ILE A 136 -4.80 -15.27 -2.20
N PHE A 137 -4.25 -14.41 -1.35
CA PHE A 137 -4.21 -12.97 -1.54
C PHE A 137 -2.89 -12.54 -2.20
N CYS A 138 -2.91 -12.35 -3.51
CA CYS A 138 -1.80 -11.78 -4.27
C CYS A 138 -1.79 -10.25 -4.15
N GLY A 139 -1.33 -9.77 -3.00
CA GLY A 139 -1.25 -8.36 -2.64
C GLY A 139 -0.18 -8.11 -1.57
N VAL A 140 -0.55 -7.37 -0.52
CA VAL A 140 0.31 -7.06 0.62
C VAL A 140 -0.39 -7.38 1.94
N HIS A 141 0.37 -7.45 3.03
CA HIS A 141 -0.02 -7.95 4.35
C HIS A 141 -1.35 -7.41 4.87
N PHE A 142 -1.49 -6.08 4.94
CA PHE A 142 -2.73 -5.48 5.46
C PHE A 142 -3.99 -5.81 4.64
N MET A 143 -3.83 -6.09 3.34
CA MET A 143 -4.95 -6.48 2.48
C MET A 143 -5.37 -7.91 2.79
N ALA A 144 -4.40 -8.80 3.02
CA ALA A 144 -4.65 -10.16 3.49
C ALA A 144 -5.24 -10.18 4.90
N GLU A 145 -4.78 -9.33 5.83
CA GLU A 145 -5.42 -9.15 7.14
C GLU A 145 -6.88 -8.72 7.01
N THR A 146 -7.18 -7.83 6.07
CA THR A 146 -8.55 -7.40 5.84
C THR A 146 -9.42 -8.53 5.29
N ALA A 147 -8.88 -9.35 4.38
CA ALA A 147 -9.58 -10.54 3.92
C ALA A 147 -9.81 -11.54 5.06
N ASP A 148 -8.84 -11.72 5.96
CA ASP A 148 -8.98 -12.59 7.14
C ASP A 148 -10.11 -12.10 8.06
N ILE A 149 -10.11 -10.81 8.41
CA ILE A 149 -11.16 -10.17 9.23
C ILE A 149 -12.56 -10.33 8.62
N LEU A 150 -12.69 -10.31 7.29
CA LEU A 150 -13.97 -10.38 6.58
C LEU A 150 -14.42 -11.81 6.26
N SER A 151 -13.48 -12.76 6.18
CA SER A 151 -13.74 -14.17 5.88
C SER A 151 -14.38 -14.92 7.05
N THR A 152 -14.82 -16.16 6.81
CA THR A 152 -15.28 -17.04 7.90
C THR A 152 -14.08 -17.71 8.61
N PRO A 153 -14.22 -18.11 9.88
CA PRO A 153 -13.13 -18.75 10.63
C PRO A 153 -12.57 -20.03 9.98
N GLU A 154 -13.39 -20.71 9.18
CA GLU A 154 -13.05 -21.92 8.44
C GLU A 154 -12.17 -21.63 7.22
N GLN A 155 -12.23 -20.41 6.67
CA GLN A 155 -11.43 -20.02 5.52
C GLN A 155 -9.99 -19.70 5.94
N ALA A 156 -9.03 -20.20 5.19
CA ALA A 156 -7.63 -19.85 5.37
C ALA A 156 -7.26 -18.72 4.40
N VAL A 157 -6.95 -17.54 4.93
CA VAL A 157 -6.36 -16.46 4.12
C VAL A 157 -4.84 -16.62 4.08
N ILE A 158 -4.29 -16.64 2.87
CA ILE A 158 -2.88 -16.95 2.64
C ILE A 158 -2.24 -15.85 1.81
N LEU A 159 -1.14 -15.32 2.32
CA LEU A 159 -0.29 -14.38 1.59
C LEU A 159 0.93 -15.12 1.05
N PRO A 160 1.17 -15.18 -0.27
CA PRO A 160 2.25 -16.02 -0.80
C PRO A 160 3.65 -15.68 -0.28
N ASN A 161 3.90 -14.41 0.04
CA ASN A 161 5.12 -13.95 0.68
C ASN A 161 4.77 -12.98 1.83
N LEU A 162 4.98 -13.40 3.06
CA LEU A 162 4.71 -12.65 4.29
C LEU A 162 5.51 -11.34 4.39
N ALA A 163 6.64 -11.23 3.68
CA ALA A 163 7.41 -10.00 3.60
C ALA A 163 6.79 -8.96 2.64
N ALA A 164 5.70 -9.28 1.92
CA ALA A 164 4.97 -8.32 1.10
C ALA A 164 4.19 -7.33 1.99
N GLY A 165 4.89 -6.36 2.60
CA GLY A 165 4.30 -5.31 3.44
C GLY A 165 3.93 -4.04 2.68
N CYS A 166 3.79 -2.92 3.39
CA CYS A 166 3.59 -1.62 2.78
C CYS A 166 4.27 -0.54 3.62
N SER A 167 5.33 0.06 3.06
CA SER A 167 6.13 1.06 3.78
C SER A 167 5.30 2.24 4.31
N MET A 168 4.17 2.56 3.67
CA MET A 168 3.27 3.64 4.11
C MET A 168 2.37 3.21 5.27
N ALA A 169 1.91 1.96 5.28
CA ALA A 169 1.16 1.42 6.42
C ALA A 169 2.04 1.44 7.67
N ASP A 170 3.32 1.12 7.52
CA ASP A 170 4.32 1.11 8.59
C ASP A 170 4.73 2.53 9.05
N MET A 171 4.27 3.61 8.39
CA MET A 171 4.52 4.99 8.84
C MET A 171 3.60 5.43 9.99
N ALA A 172 2.54 4.67 10.26
CA ALA A 172 1.68 4.84 11.42
C ALA A 172 1.67 3.52 12.19
N ASP A 173 2.42 3.45 13.28
CA ASP A 173 2.33 2.37 14.26
C ASP A 173 1.27 2.66 15.33
N THR A 174 0.77 1.61 15.97
CA THR A 174 -0.31 1.70 16.97
C THR A 174 0.08 2.64 18.11
N ASP A 175 1.27 2.49 18.68
CA ASP A 175 1.73 3.27 19.84
C ASP A 175 1.74 4.78 19.52
N SER A 176 2.28 5.15 18.35
CA SER A 176 2.31 6.55 17.91
C SER A 176 0.91 7.12 17.67
N VAL A 177 -0.02 6.31 17.16
CA VAL A 177 -1.42 6.75 16.93
C VAL A 177 -2.18 6.87 18.24
N GLU A 178 -1.93 5.99 19.20
CA GLU A 178 -2.50 6.10 20.55
C GLU A 178 -2.00 7.35 21.29
N ASP A 179 -0.70 7.61 21.28
CA ASP A 179 -0.12 8.83 21.86
C ASP A 179 -0.69 10.10 21.20
N CYS A 180 -0.81 10.10 19.87
CA CYS A 180 -1.49 11.16 19.14
C CYS A 180 -2.93 11.36 19.64
N TRP A 181 -3.68 10.26 19.77
CA TRP A 181 -5.07 10.31 20.19
C TRP A 181 -5.24 10.84 21.61
N GLU A 182 -4.38 10.43 22.54
CA GLU A 182 -4.36 10.92 23.92
C GLU A 182 -4.12 12.43 23.95
N GLN A 183 -3.10 12.93 23.25
CA GLN A 183 -2.80 14.36 23.16
C GLN A 183 -3.97 15.15 22.55
N LEU A 184 -4.60 14.63 21.49
CA LEU A 184 -5.77 15.30 20.89
C LEU A 184 -6.99 15.27 21.83
N ALA A 185 -7.19 14.19 22.57
CA ALA A 185 -8.26 14.09 23.55
C ALA A 185 -8.07 15.03 24.74
N GLU A 186 -6.82 15.30 25.15
CA GLU A 186 -6.51 16.31 26.18
C GLU A 186 -6.88 17.72 25.72
N ILE A 187 -6.64 18.06 24.44
CA ILE A 187 -6.94 19.39 23.90
C ILE A 187 -8.44 19.55 23.65
N PHE A 188 -9.08 18.57 23.02
CA PHE A 188 -10.46 18.71 22.54
C PHE A 188 -11.52 18.15 23.47
N GLY A 189 -11.12 17.35 24.47
CA GLY A 189 -12.02 16.54 25.27
C GLY A 189 -12.63 15.37 24.47
N THR A 190 -13.58 14.69 25.12
CA THR A 190 -14.28 13.52 24.55
C THR A 190 -15.79 13.76 24.37
N GLU A 191 -16.31 14.85 24.92
CA GLU A 191 -17.74 15.14 24.94
C GLU A 191 -18.24 15.64 23.58
N PRO A 192 -19.40 15.17 23.10
CA PRO A 192 -20.02 15.70 21.89
C PRO A 192 -20.41 17.18 22.03
N ASP A 193 -20.48 17.88 20.90
CA ASP A 193 -21.06 19.23 20.85
C ASP A 193 -22.60 19.22 20.95
N ALA A 194 -23.22 20.41 20.86
CA ALA A 194 -24.66 20.57 20.94
C ALA A 194 -25.43 19.83 19.82
N GLU A 195 -24.77 19.59 18.68
CA GLU A 195 -25.30 18.85 17.54
C GLU A 195 -25.02 17.33 17.64
N GLY A 196 -24.39 16.88 18.73
CA GLY A 196 -24.05 15.48 18.97
C GLY A 196 -22.81 15.00 18.22
N ARG A 197 -21.98 15.92 17.70
CA ARG A 197 -20.73 15.57 17.01
C ARG A 197 -19.59 15.42 18.00
N VAL A 198 -18.88 14.30 17.92
CA VAL A 198 -17.69 14.07 18.75
C VAL A 198 -16.53 14.98 18.32
N PRO A 199 -15.57 15.27 19.20
CA PRO A 199 -14.51 16.23 18.88
C PRO A 199 -13.60 15.79 17.72
N VAL A 200 -13.25 14.50 17.65
CA VAL A 200 -12.39 13.92 16.61
C VAL A 200 -12.94 12.58 16.15
N ILE A 201 -12.96 12.35 14.83
CA ILE A 201 -13.24 11.05 14.22
C ILE A 201 -11.94 10.51 13.59
N PRO A 202 -11.46 9.32 13.98
CA PRO A 202 -10.29 8.71 13.36
C PRO A 202 -10.69 8.03 12.04
N VAL A 203 -10.02 8.39 10.96
CA VAL A 203 -10.18 7.81 9.62
C VAL A 203 -8.86 7.20 9.20
N THR A 204 -8.81 5.87 9.10
CA THR A 204 -7.63 5.18 8.58
C THR A 204 -7.83 4.83 7.11
N TYR A 205 -6.82 5.05 6.29
CA TYR A 205 -6.76 4.48 4.96
C TYR A 205 -6.57 2.96 5.07
N MET A 206 -7.13 2.22 4.12
CA MET A 206 -7.05 0.76 4.02
C MET A 206 -5.62 0.22 4.16
N ASN A 207 -4.66 1.01 3.69
CA ASN A 207 -3.22 0.78 3.80
C ASN A 207 -2.72 1.08 5.22
N SER A 208 -3.25 0.35 6.21
CA SER A 208 -2.92 0.41 7.64
C SER A 208 -2.99 -0.99 8.24
N SER A 209 -2.36 -1.23 9.40
CA SER A 209 -2.49 -2.52 10.10
C SER A 209 -3.92 -2.83 10.53
N ALA A 210 -4.22 -4.10 10.78
CA ALA A 210 -5.46 -4.53 11.44
C ALA A 210 -5.68 -3.84 12.80
N ALA A 211 -4.63 -3.66 13.60
CA ALA A 211 -4.70 -2.96 14.89
C ALA A 211 -5.19 -1.51 14.73
N LEU A 212 -4.72 -0.78 13.71
CA LEU A 212 -5.18 0.57 13.43
C LEU A 212 -6.63 0.61 12.90
N LYS A 213 -7.07 -0.43 12.19
CA LYS A 213 -8.49 -0.58 11.83
C LYS A 213 -9.36 -0.81 13.07
N ALA A 214 -8.89 -1.62 14.01
CA ALA A 214 -9.55 -1.84 15.30
C ALA A 214 -9.61 -0.56 16.12
N PHE A 215 -8.51 0.19 16.22
CA PHE A 215 -8.44 1.51 16.85
C PHE A 215 -9.54 2.45 16.32
N CYS A 216 -9.69 2.52 14.99
CA CYS A 216 -10.77 3.27 14.36
C CYS A 216 -12.15 2.73 14.75
N GLY A 217 -12.36 1.43 14.69
CA GLY A 217 -13.65 0.80 14.98
C GLY A 217 -14.14 1.11 16.39
N GLU A 218 -13.26 0.94 17.36
CA GLU A 218 -13.47 1.19 18.79
C GLU A 218 -13.85 2.66 19.06
N ARG A 219 -13.16 3.61 18.41
CA ARG A 219 -13.33 5.06 18.63
C ARG A 219 -14.38 5.70 17.71
N GLY A 220 -15.31 4.91 17.19
CA GLY A 220 -16.39 5.42 16.32
C GLY A 220 -15.92 5.91 14.94
N GLY A 221 -14.70 5.56 14.54
CA GLY A 221 -14.07 5.86 13.26
C GLY A 221 -14.42 4.90 12.13
N ILE A 222 -13.69 5.00 11.03
CA ILE A 222 -14.01 4.32 9.77
C ILE A 222 -12.74 4.09 8.93
N VAL A 223 -12.75 3.02 8.11
CA VAL A 223 -11.72 2.79 7.10
C VAL A 223 -12.09 3.50 5.79
N CYS A 224 -11.13 4.03 5.06
CA CYS A 224 -11.33 4.55 3.71
C CYS A 224 -10.44 3.86 2.68
N THR A 225 -10.76 4.05 1.40
CA THR A 225 -9.94 3.71 0.24
C THR A 225 -9.79 4.94 -0.66
N SER A 226 -8.87 4.92 -1.63
CA SER A 226 -8.80 5.99 -2.63
C SER A 226 -10.07 6.11 -3.48
N SER A 227 -10.88 5.04 -3.56
CA SER A 227 -12.14 5.00 -4.29
C SER A 227 -13.31 5.65 -3.52
N ASN A 228 -13.34 5.60 -2.19
CA ASN A 228 -14.45 6.14 -1.37
C ASN A 228 -14.04 7.21 -0.35
N ALA A 229 -12.80 7.74 -0.42
CA ALA A 229 -12.29 8.72 0.54
C ALA A 229 -13.21 9.95 0.69
N ARG A 230 -13.81 10.43 -0.42
CA ARG A 230 -14.77 11.54 -0.39
C ARG A 230 -16.00 11.20 0.45
N THR A 231 -16.67 10.09 0.14
CA THR A 231 -17.85 9.63 0.88
C THR A 231 -17.54 9.42 2.36
N VAL A 232 -16.35 8.90 2.68
CA VAL A 232 -15.90 8.69 4.07
C VAL A 232 -15.67 10.02 4.80
N LEU A 233 -15.05 11.02 4.18
CA LEU A 233 -14.89 12.34 4.81
C LEU A 233 -16.24 13.05 4.98
N GLU A 234 -17.16 12.93 4.02
CA GLU A 234 -18.54 13.42 4.17
C GLU A 234 -19.24 12.75 5.35
N TRP A 235 -19.12 11.43 5.49
CA TRP A 235 -19.63 10.66 6.63
C TRP A 235 -19.02 11.13 7.96
N ALA A 236 -17.71 11.40 7.98
CA ALA A 236 -16.99 11.82 9.17
C ALA A 236 -17.36 13.25 9.60
N PHE A 237 -17.47 14.20 8.68
CA PHE A 237 -17.86 15.59 9.00
C PHE A 237 -19.30 15.74 9.50
N GLN A 238 -20.17 14.76 9.24
CA GLN A 238 -21.51 14.72 9.83
C GLN A 238 -21.51 14.29 11.30
N ARG A 239 -20.45 13.63 11.77
CA ARG A 239 -20.36 12.97 13.09
C ARG A 239 -19.27 13.54 13.97
N GLY A 240 -18.26 14.16 13.38
CA GLY A 240 -17.12 14.74 14.06
C GLY A 240 -17.00 16.22 13.75
N GLN A 241 -16.46 16.96 14.71
CA GLN A 241 -16.02 18.33 14.48
C GLN A 241 -14.76 18.35 13.60
N ARG A 242 -13.90 17.33 13.75
CA ARG A 242 -12.60 17.18 13.07
C ARG A 242 -12.35 15.73 12.68
N VAL A 243 -11.44 15.54 11.73
CA VAL A 243 -10.98 14.21 11.29
C VAL A 243 -9.49 14.06 11.59
N LEU A 244 -9.09 12.95 12.20
CA LEU A 244 -7.69 12.50 12.20
C LEU A 244 -7.52 11.50 11.05
N PHE A 245 -6.77 11.86 10.02
CA PHE A 245 -6.59 11.05 8.81
C PHE A 245 -5.19 10.47 8.71
N PHE A 246 -5.07 9.15 8.60
CA PHE A 246 -3.79 8.44 8.59
C PHE A 246 -3.82 7.18 7.70
N PRO A 247 -2.66 6.63 7.28
CA PRO A 247 -1.34 7.24 7.35
C PRO A 247 -1.03 8.23 6.23
N ASP A 248 -1.77 8.23 5.11
CA ASP A 248 -1.40 9.04 3.95
C ASP A 248 -1.89 10.49 4.03
N GLN A 249 -0.94 11.42 4.15
CA GLN A 249 -1.26 12.85 4.12
C GLN A 249 -1.84 13.28 2.77
N HIS A 250 -1.41 12.68 1.66
CA HIS A 250 -1.75 13.18 0.33
C HIS A 250 -3.19 12.84 -0.02
N LEU A 251 -3.61 11.59 0.18
CA LEU A 251 -5.00 11.19 0.02
C LEU A 251 -5.93 12.05 0.89
N GLY A 252 -5.61 12.22 2.18
CA GLY A 252 -6.41 13.03 3.10
C GLY A 252 -6.49 14.50 2.65
N ARG A 253 -5.33 15.12 2.35
CA ARG A 253 -5.23 16.52 1.93
C ARG A 253 -5.96 16.78 0.62
N ASN A 254 -5.70 15.97 -0.40
CA ASN A 254 -6.26 16.16 -1.74
C ASN A 254 -7.77 15.99 -1.72
N THR A 255 -8.27 15.00 -0.96
CA THR A 255 -9.71 14.79 -0.80
C THR A 255 -10.36 15.95 -0.05
N ALA A 256 -9.83 16.35 1.10
CA ALA A 256 -10.39 17.45 1.90
C ALA A 256 -10.34 18.79 1.16
N LYS A 257 -9.24 19.09 0.45
CA LYS A 257 -9.10 20.27 -0.40
C LYS A 257 -10.15 20.29 -1.50
N ALA A 258 -10.37 19.17 -2.20
CA ALA A 258 -11.41 19.06 -3.22
C ALA A 258 -12.84 19.23 -2.67
N MET A 259 -13.03 19.04 -1.36
CA MET A 259 -14.28 19.31 -0.64
C MET A 259 -14.38 20.75 -0.11
N GLY A 260 -13.38 21.59 -0.36
CA GLY A 260 -13.37 23.00 0.04
C GLY A 260 -12.83 23.28 1.44
N VAL A 261 -12.18 22.31 2.09
CA VAL A 261 -11.45 22.57 3.34
C VAL A 261 -10.20 23.41 3.02
N PRO A 262 -9.96 24.54 3.70
CA PRO A 262 -8.76 25.34 3.50
C PRO A 262 -7.48 24.65 4.01
N LEU A 263 -6.32 24.93 3.41
CA LEU A 263 -5.04 24.29 3.77
C LEU A 263 -4.60 24.63 5.20
N GLU A 264 -4.91 25.83 5.67
CA GLU A 264 -4.66 26.28 7.04
C GLU A 264 -5.43 25.47 8.09
N GLN A 265 -6.53 24.79 7.70
CA GLN A 265 -7.29 23.89 8.58
C GLN A 265 -6.83 22.43 8.46
N MET A 266 -5.69 22.18 7.80
CA MET A 266 -5.13 20.85 7.58
C MET A 266 -3.73 20.68 8.17
N PRO A 267 -3.54 20.86 9.49
CA PRO A 267 -2.24 20.69 10.11
C PRO A 267 -1.73 19.25 9.93
N MET A 268 -0.42 19.13 9.83
CA MET A 268 0.25 17.84 9.69
C MET A 268 0.74 17.36 11.05
N TRP A 269 0.41 16.13 11.39
CA TRP A 269 0.86 15.47 12.61
C TRP A 269 2.12 14.65 12.35
N ASN A 270 3.24 15.05 12.94
CA ASN A 270 4.46 14.24 12.97
C ASN A 270 4.61 13.57 14.35
N PRO A 271 4.49 12.23 14.45
CA PRO A 271 4.52 11.53 15.74
C PRO A 271 5.84 11.67 16.51
N ARG A 272 6.90 12.19 15.88
CA ARG A 272 8.20 12.41 16.51
C ARG A 272 8.33 13.76 17.23
N LYS A 273 7.23 14.52 17.35
CA LYS A 273 7.20 15.86 17.94
C LYS A 273 5.98 16.00 18.83
N ASP A 274 6.13 16.74 19.92
CA ASP A 274 5.02 17.13 20.79
C ASP A 274 3.93 17.84 19.97
N LEU A 275 2.67 17.47 20.20
CA LEU A 275 1.50 17.97 19.47
C LEU A 275 1.63 17.84 17.93
N GLY A 276 2.37 16.83 17.47
CA GLY A 276 2.66 16.63 16.05
C GLY A 276 3.56 17.71 15.44
N GLY A 277 4.13 18.62 16.25
CA GLY A 277 4.83 19.82 15.81
C GLY A 277 3.92 21.02 15.52
N ASN A 278 2.68 21.00 16.02
CA ASN A 278 1.71 22.09 15.89
C ASN A 278 1.53 22.82 17.22
N ASP A 279 1.04 24.06 17.17
CA ASP A 279 0.54 24.72 18.37
C ASP A 279 -0.94 24.34 18.63
N GLU A 280 -1.39 24.53 19.86
CA GLU A 280 -2.73 24.15 20.29
C GLU A 280 -3.82 24.90 19.52
N GLN A 281 -3.59 26.18 19.19
CA GLN A 281 -4.56 27.00 18.46
C GLN A 281 -4.76 26.49 17.03
N ALA A 282 -3.69 26.11 16.34
CA ALA A 282 -3.76 25.50 15.01
C ALA A 282 -4.54 24.18 15.03
N LEU A 283 -4.40 23.38 16.10
CA LEU A 283 -5.19 22.17 16.29
C LEU A 283 -6.67 22.48 16.56
N LEU A 284 -6.97 23.50 17.37
CA LEU A 284 -8.34 23.98 17.61
C LEU A 284 -9.00 24.51 16.33
N ASP A 285 -8.26 25.21 15.47
CA ASP A 285 -8.80 25.73 14.21
C ASP A 285 -8.83 24.68 13.08
N SER A 286 -8.27 23.49 13.32
CA SER A 286 -8.19 22.43 12.33
C SER A 286 -9.54 21.78 12.03
N ARG A 287 -9.63 21.21 10.82
CA ARG A 287 -10.77 20.41 10.36
C ARG A 287 -10.34 19.01 9.94
N VAL A 288 -9.13 18.86 9.42
CA VAL A 288 -8.53 17.55 9.08
C VAL A 288 -7.08 17.52 9.52
N ILE A 289 -6.76 16.74 10.55
CA ILE A 289 -5.39 16.52 11.03
C ILE A 289 -4.79 15.39 10.18
N LEU A 290 -3.69 15.68 9.47
CA LEU A 290 -3.10 14.77 8.50
C LEU A 290 -1.85 14.11 9.06
N TRP A 291 -1.80 12.78 9.09
CA TRP A 291 -0.59 12.06 9.51
C TRP A 291 0.58 12.28 8.55
N HIS A 292 1.80 12.41 9.05
CA HIS A 292 3.01 12.57 8.24
C HIS A 292 3.48 11.24 7.59
N GLY A 293 2.57 10.54 6.90
CA GLY A 293 2.89 9.42 6.02
C GLY A 293 2.66 9.77 4.55
N PHE A 294 3.22 8.97 3.65
CA PHE A 294 3.08 9.10 2.21
C PHE A 294 3.46 7.81 1.49
N CYS A 295 2.97 7.63 0.26
CA CYS A 295 3.40 6.54 -0.60
C CYS A 295 4.70 6.88 -1.35
N SER A 296 5.73 6.06 -1.19
CA SER A 296 7.03 6.26 -1.84
C SER A 296 6.98 6.16 -3.36
N VAL A 297 6.00 5.44 -3.92
CA VAL A 297 5.75 5.35 -5.37
C VAL A 297 5.18 6.68 -5.86
N HIS A 298 4.10 7.16 -5.24
CA HIS A 298 3.37 8.35 -5.70
C HIS A 298 4.10 9.67 -5.41
N LYS A 299 4.97 9.72 -4.39
CA LYS A 299 5.80 10.88 -4.09
C LYS A 299 6.86 11.19 -5.17
N ARG A 300 7.13 10.25 -6.08
CA ARG A 300 8.09 10.45 -7.18
C ARG A 300 7.56 11.39 -8.25
N PHE A 301 6.24 11.47 -8.39
CA PHE A 301 5.62 12.32 -9.40
C PHE A 301 5.82 13.79 -9.03
N ASN A 302 6.09 14.62 -10.05
CA ASN A 302 6.25 16.06 -9.89
C ASN A 302 5.67 16.82 -11.07
N VAL A 303 5.45 18.13 -10.89
CA VAL A 303 4.83 19.00 -11.90
C VAL A 303 5.65 19.06 -13.20
N ALA A 304 6.98 19.00 -13.12
CA ALA A 304 7.84 19.04 -14.31
C ALA A 304 7.63 17.81 -15.23
N GLN A 305 7.29 16.65 -14.67
CA GLN A 305 6.92 15.47 -15.47
C GLN A 305 5.60 15.67 -16.19
N VAL A 306 4.62 16.30 -15.54
CA VAL A 306 3.32 16.66 -16.15
C VAL A 306 3.53 17.65 -17.29
N GLU A 307 4.31 18.71 -17.06
CA GLU A 307 4.66 19.71 -18.07
C GLU A 307 5.40 19.09 -19.24
N LYS A 308 6.36 18.21 -18.97
CA LYS A 308 7.10 17.47 -20.00
C LYS A 308 6.16 16.60 -20.84
N ALA A 309 5.27 15.83 -20.21
CA ALA A 309 4.30 15.01 -20.93
C ALA A 309 3.43 15.86 -21.87
N ARG A 310 3.00 17.04 -21.42
CA ARG A 310 2.23 17.99 -22.26
C ARG A 310 3.05 18.59 -23.40
N ALA A 311 4.34 18.82 -23.19
CA ALA A 311 5.25 19.31 -24.23
C ALA A 311 5.55 18.24 -25.29
N ASP A 312 5.79 17.00 -24.85
CA ASP A 312 6.11 15.86 -25.72
C ASP A 312 4.86 15.38 -26.50
N PHE A 313 3.67 15.47 -25.89
CA PHE A 313 2.40 15.03 -26.47
C PHE A 313 1.31 16.11 -26.33
N PRO A 314 1.16 17.00 -27.34
CA PRO A 314 0.09 17.99 -27.34
C PRO A 314 -1.29 17.34 -27.26
N GLY A 315 -2.11 17.75 -26.29
CA GLY A 315 -3.45 17.18 -26.06
C GLY A 315 -3.48 15.90 -25.22
N VAL A 316 -2.35 15.51 -24.61
CA VAL A 316 -2.32 14.42 -23.62
C VAL A 316 -3.28 14.68 -22.46
N GLN A 317 -3.97 13.62 -22.04
CA GLN A 317 -4.76 13.61 -20.81
C GLN A 317 -3.90 13.05 -19.68
N VAL A 318 -3.70 13.84 -18.64
CA VAL A 318 -2.89 13.50 -17.48
C VAL A 318 -3.80 13.08 -16.33
N THR A 319 -3.72 11.81 -15.93
CA THR A 319 -4.51 11.27 -14.81
C THR A 319 -3.59 10.67 -13.76
N VAL A 320 -3.76 11.08 -12.49
CA VAL A 320 -2.87 10.67 -11.39
C VAL A 320 -3.64 10.03 -10.24
N HIS A 321 -2.94 9.26 -9.41
CA HIS A 321 -3.53 8.74 -8.17
C HIS A 321 -3.59 9.84 -7.09
N PRO A 322 -4.62 9.90 -6.22
CA PRO A 322 -4.75 10.92 -5.18
C PRO A 322 -3.70 10.83 -4.05
N GLU A 323 -2.89 9.77 -4.02
CA GLU A 323 -1.71 9.67 -3.15
C GLU A 323 -0.53 10.53 -3.65
N CYS A 324 -0.63 11.12 -4.85
CA CYS A 324 0.38 12.04 -5.37
C CYS A 324 0.41 13.36 -4.57
N PRO A 325 1.55 14.07 -4.54
CA PRO A 325 1.63 15.41 -3.99
C PRO A 325 0.56 16.34 -4.54
N MET A 326 0.10 17.28 -3.71
CA MET A 326 -1.02 18.17 -4.05
C MET A 326 -0.76 18.95 -5.33
N GLU A 327 0.47 19.44 -5.51
CA GLU A 327 0.88 20.19 -6.68
C GLU A 327 0.77 19.37 -7.98
N VAL A 328 1.00 18.05 -7.88
CA VAL A 328 0.85 17.12 -9.01
C VAL A 328 -0.62 16.88 -9.32
N VAL A 329 -1.45 16.70 -8.29
CA VAL A 329 -2.90 16.54 -8.44
C VAL A 329 -3.51 17.80 -9.06
N ASP A 330 -3.07 18.98 -8.64
CA ASP A 330 -3.54 20.26 -9.19
C ASP A 330 -3.13 20.49 -10.65
N ALA A 331 -1.99 19.94 -11.08
CA ALA A 331 -1.49 20.04 -12.44
C ALA A 331 -2.09 18.99 -13.41
N ALA A 332 -2.64 17.90 -12.86
CA ALA A 332 -3.28 16.83 -13.61
C ALA A 332 -4.68 17.24 -14.10
N ASP A 333 -5.15 16.61 -15.18
CA ASP A 333 -6.50 16.86 -15.70
C ASP A 333 -7.56 16.12 -14.86
N SER A 334 -7.19 15.00 -14.25
CA SER A 334 -8.02 14.30 -13.26
C SER A 334 -7.20 13.52 -12.26
N ALA A 335 -7.79 13.23 -11.10
CA ALA A 335 -7.19 12.36 -10.09
C ALA A 335 -8.22 11.40 -9.51
N GLY A 336 -7.82 10.14 -9.32
CA GLY A 336 -8.70 9.11 -8.77
C GLY A 336 -7.99 7.80 -8.51
N SER A 337 -8.71 6.85 -7.93
CA SER A 337 -8.19 5.51 -7.65
C SER A 337 -7.76 4.77 -8.92
N THR A 338 -7.10 3.63 -8.75
CA THR A 338 -6.75 2.72 -9.85
C THR A 338 -8.00 2.33 -10.66
N ASP A 339 -9.11 2.01 -10.00
CA ASP A 339 -10.38 1.71 -10.67
C ASP A 339 -10.92 2.91 -11.47
N PHE A 340 -10.82 4.14 -10.93
CA PHE A 340 -11.17 5.35 -11.67
C PHE A 340 -10.31 5.52 -12.94
N ILE A 341 -9.00 5.33 -12.83
CA ILE A 341 -8.07 5.42 -13.98
C ILE A 341 -8.45 4.41 -15.05
N LYS A 342 -8.69 3.15 -14.66
CA LYS A 342 -9.10 2.08 -15.58
C LYS A 342 -10.42 2.43 -16.29
N LYS A 343 -11.42 2.92 -15.55
CA LYS A 343 -12.72 3.34 -16.11
C LYS A 343 -12.58 4.54 -17.06
N ALA A 344 -11.75 5.52 -16.72
CA ALA A 344 -11.50 6.69 -17.56
C ALA A 344 -10.91 6.28 -18.92
N ILE A 345 -9.93 5.38 -18.93
CA ILE A 345 -9.33 4.84 -20.15
C ILE A 345 -10.35 4.02 -20.95
N ALA A 346 -11.08 3.12 -20.28
CA ALA A 346 -12.08 2.28 -20.93
C ALA A 346 -13.25 3.08 -21.55
N ALA A 347 -13.56 4.25 -21.01
CA ALA A 347 -14.61 5.12 -21.49
C ALA A 347 -14.20 5.95 -22.73
N ALA A 348 -12.92 6.02 -23.07
CA ALA A 348 -12.44 6.78 -24.22
C ALA A 348 -12.78 6.04 -25.54
N THR A 349 -13.64 6.65 -26.36
CA THR A 349 -14.08 6.06 -27.63
C THR A 349 -13.19 6.40 -28.81
N GLU A 350 -12.39 7.47 -28.70
CA GLU A 350 -11.44 7.91 -29.72
C GLU A 350 -9.99 7.67 -29.28
N PRO A 351 -9.06 7.44 -30.23
CA PRO A 351 -7.63 7.32 -29.92
C PRO A 351 -7.13 8.52 -29.12
N THR A 352 -6.80 8.28 -27.84
CA THR A 352 -6.41 9.30 -26.87
C THR A 352 -5.02 8.99 -26.35
N THR A 353 -4.25 10.02 -26.04
CA THR A 353 -2.95 9.88 -25.37
C THR A 353 -3.13 10.12 -23.88
N PHE A 354 -2.73 9.16 -23.06
CA PHE A 354 -2.85 9.19 -21.61
C PHE A 354 -1.46 9.14 -20.96
N ALA A 355 -1.19 10.10 -20.07
CA ALA A 355 -0.06 10.06 -19.15
C ALA A 355 -0.56 9.72 -17.75
N ILE A 356 -0.18 8.56 -17.23
CA ILE A 356 -0.72 8.03 -15.97
C ILE A 356 0.31 8.13 -14.84
N GLY A 357 -0.08 8.77 -13.73
CA GLY A 357 0.70 8.88 -12.49
C GLY A 357 0.28 7.87 -11.44
N THR A 358 0.62 6.60 -11.65
CA THR A 358 0.43 5.51 -10.68
C THR A 358 1.49 4.42 -10.88
N GLU A 359 1.33 3.25 -10.25
CA GLU A 359 2.25 2.13 -10.35
C GLU A 359 2.37 1.57 -11.79
N ILE A 360 3.61 1.29 -12.23
CA ILE A 360 3.95 1.04 -13.63
C ILE A 360 3.36 -0.25 -14.21
N ASN A 361 3.19 -1.32 -13.43
CA ASN A 361 2.65 -2.58 -13.95
C ASN A 361 1.21 -2.40 -14.40
N MET A 362 0.42 -1.63 -13.63
CA MET A 362 -0.93 -1.28 -14.03
C MET A 362 -0.93 -0.46 -15.34
N VAL A 363 -0.04 0.51 -15.47
CA VAL A 363 0.03 1.36 -16.67
C VAL A 363 0.42 0.55 -17.91
N ASN A 364 1.44 -0.31 -17.80
CA ASN A 364 1.88 -1.17 -18.89
C ASN A 364 0.78 -2.15 -19.33
N ARG A 365 0.05 -2.72 -18.36
CA ARG A 365 -1.08 -3.59 -18.66
C ARG A 365 -2.20 -2.87 -19.38
N LEU A 366 -2.57 -1.68 -18.92
CA LEU A 366 -3.58 -0.86 -19.60
C LEU A 366 -3.14 -0.49 -21.02
N ALA A 367 -1.86 -0.18 -21.24
CA ALA A 367 -1.32 0.07 -22.58
C ALA A 367 -1.45 -1.16 -23.50
N ALA A 368 -1.26 -2.37 -22.97
CA ALA A 368 -1.44 -3.61 -23.71
C ALA A 368 -2.92 -3.97 -23.95
N GLU A 369 -3.80 -3.71 -22.98
CA GLU A 369 -5.25 -3.96 -23.08
C GLU A 369 -5.96 -3.00 -24.04
N TYR A 370 -5.47 -1.75 -24.16
CA TYR A 370 -6.08 -0.70 -24.99
C TYR A 370 -5.08 -0.17 -26.03
N PRO A 371 -4.63 -0.99 -27.00
CA PRO A 371 -3.59 -0.61 -27.98
C PRO A 371 -4.04 0.50 -28.95
N GLN A 372 -5.34 0.80 -29.01
CA GLN A 372 -5.88 1.94 -29.75
C GLN A 372 -5.56 3.31 -29.10
N HIS A 373 -5.14 3.31 -27.83
CA HIS A 373 -4.72 4.50 -27.10
C HIS A 373 -3.20 4.50 -26.94
N THR A 374 -2.61 5.69 -26.77
CA THR A 374 -1.20 5.81 -26.38
C THR A 374 -1.15 6.03 -24.88
N ILE A 375 -0.82 4.98 -24.12
CA ILE A 375 -0.82 5.01 -22.65
C ILE A 375 0.61 4.83 -22.16
N PHE A 376 1.09 5.76 -21.34
CA PHE A 376 2.43 5.69 -20.75
C PHE A 376 2.45 6.25 -19.33
N CYS A 377 3.49 5.87 -18.57
CA CYS A 377 3.65 6.34 -17.21
C CYS A 377 4.35 7.71 -17.16
N LEU A 378 3.91 8.60 -16.27
CA LEU A 378 4.49 9.94 -16.10
C LEU A 378 5.99 9.91 -15.70
N ASP A 379 6.43 8.88 -14.99
CA ASP A 379 7.85 8.65 -14.70
C ASP A 379 8.33 7.39 -15.45
N PRO A 380 9.12 7.53 -16.53
CA PRO A 380 9.63 6.39 -17.28
C PRO A 380 10.79 5.66 -16.58
N VAL A 381 11.29 6.17 -15.46
CA VAL A 381 12.46 5.64 -14.71
C VAL A 381 12.01 4.83 -13.48
N ILE A 382 10.74 4.41 -13.44
CA ILE A 382 10.11 3.79 -12.25
C ILE A 382 10.70 2.42 -11.89
N CYS A 383 10.86 2.22 -10.57
CA CYS A 383 10.92 0.91 -9.93
C CYS A 383 9.50 0.55 -9.45
N PRO A 384 8.97 -0.65 -9.76
CA PRO A 384 7.63 -1.06 -9.31
C PRO A 384 7.51 -1.00 -7.78
N CYS A 385 6.29 -1.05 -7.27
CA CYS A 385 6.09 -1.15 -5.82
C CYS A 385 6.86 -2.39 -5.29
N SER A 386 7.98 -2.15 -4.59
CA SER A 386 8.95 -3.19 -4.26
C SER A 386 8.37 -4.29 -3.38
N THR A 387 7.34 -3.96 -2.59
CA THR A 387 6.65 -4.92 -1.73
C THR A 387 5.59 -5.72 -2.48
N MET A 388 4.84 -5.11 -3.41
CA MET A 388 3.94 -5.85 -4.32
C MET A 388 4.73 -6.84 -5.18
N TYR A 389 5.92 -6.43 -5.64
CA TYR A 389 6.81 -7.22 -6.50
C TYR A 389 7.31 -8.52 -5.84
N ARG A 390 7.25 -8.62 -4.49
CA ARG A 390 7.66 -9.82 -3.74
C ARG A 390 6.78 -11.04 -4.03
N ILE A 391 5.55 -10.84 -4.50
CA ILE A 391 4.69 -11.95 -4.93
C ILE A 391 5.19 -12.42 -6.30
N HIS A 392 5.69 -13.66 -6.35
CA HIS A 392 6.31 -14.29 -7.51
C HIS A 392 5.57 -15.60 -7.85
N PRO A 393 5.49 -16.04 -9.13
CA PRO A 393 4.95 -17.34 -9.51
C PRO A 393 5.52 -18.51 -8.69
N GLY A 394 6.80 -18.47 -8.35
CA GLY A 394 7.43 -19.44 -7.44
C GLY A 394 6.73 -19.56 -6.07
N TYR A 395 6.46 -18.43 -5.40
CA TYR A 395 5.72 -18.44 -4.13
C TYR A 395 4.26 -18.86 -4.33
N LEU A 396 3.62 -18.43 -5.42
CA LEU A 396 2.25 -18.81 -5.74
C LEU A 396 2.11 -20.32 -6.00
N ALA A 397 3.02 -20.90 -6.80
CA ALA A 397 3.09 -22.32 -7.09
C ALA A 397 3.26 -23.13 -5.80
N TRP A 398 4.23 -22.73 -4.96
CA TRP A 398 4.49 -23.38 -3.68
C TRP A 398 3.27 -23.40 -2.77
N VAL A 399 2.62 -22.25 -2.57
CA VAL A 399 1.42 -22.16 -1.71
C VAL A 399 0.27 -23.01 -2.23
N LEU A 400 0.04 -23.01 -3.55
CA LEU A 400 -1.03 -23.80 -4.16
C LEU A 400 -0.73 -25.31 -4.08
N GLU A 401 0.51 -25.74 -4.31
CA GLU A 401 0.90 -27.15 -4.19
C GLU A 401 0.86 -27.64 -2.74
N GLU A 402 1.23 -26.81 -1.76
CA GLU A 402 1.08 -27.12 -0.34
C GLU A 402 -0.40 -27.30 0.03
N LEU A 403 -1.29 -26.43 -0.48
CA LEU A 403 -2.74 -26.57 -0.29
C LEU A 403 -3.29 -27.87 -0.89
N VAL A 404 -2.84 -28.24 -2.09
CA VAL A 404 -3.20 -29.53 -2.71
C VAL A 404 -2.74 -30.69 -1.83
N ALA A 405 -1.58 -30.57 -1.20
CA ALA A 405 -1.05 -31.56 -0.26
C ALA A 405 -1.70 -31.51 1.13
N GLY A 406 -2.72 -30.67 1.34
CA GLY A 406 -3.45 -30.54 2.60
C GLY A 406 -2.72 -29.75 3.69
N ARG A 407 -1.72 -28.94 3.32
CA ARG A 407 -0.95 -28.10 4.24
C ARG A 407 -1.19 -26.61 3.94
N THR A 408 -1.43 -25.83 4.99
CA THR A 408 -1.64 -24.38 4.88
C THR A 408 -0.39 -23.65 5.35
N VAL A 409 0.40 -23.14 4.40
CA VAL A 409 1.57 -22.29 4.67
C VAL A 409 1.18 -20.82 4.58
N ASN A 410 1.92 -19.94 5.28
CA ASN A 410 1.74 -18.48 5.24
C ASN A 410 0.30 -18.00 5.51
N ARG A 411 -0.41 -18.71 6.39
CA ARG A 411 -1.73 -18.27 6.86
C ARG A 411 -1.58 -16.95 7.58
N ILE A 412 -2.38 -15.97 7.17
CA ILE A 412 -2.60 -14.74 7.91
C ILE A 412 -3.70 -15.01 8.93
N THR A 413 -3.48 -14.56 10.16
CA THR A 413 -4.46 -14.61 11.23
C THR A 413 -4.39 -13.29 11.98
N VAL A 414 -5.52 -12.62 12.13
CA VAL A 414 -5.70 -11.47 13.00
C VAL A 414 -6.30 -11.95 14.32
N ASP A 415 -5.81 -11.46 15.46
CA ASP A 415 -6.31 -11.87 16.77
C ASP A 415 -7.78 -11.45 16.98
N ASP A 416 -8.55 -12.31 17.67
CA ASP A 416 -10.02 -12.17 17.81
C ASP A 416 -10.45 -10.83 18.42
N ASP A 417 -9.67 -10.29 19.37
CA ASP A 417 -9.89 -9.00 20.02
C ASP A 417 -9.72 -7.82 19.06
N VAL A 418 -8.78 -7.92 18.12
CA VAL A 418 -8.58 -6.96 17.03
C VAL A 418 -9.69 -7.09 15.98
N GLN A 419 -10.09 -8.32 15.64
CA GLN A 419 -11.05 -8.58 14.57
C GLN A 419 -12.39 -7.87 14.79
N ALA A 420 -12.96 -7.92 16.00
CA ALA A 420 -14.30 -7.38 16.28
C ALA A 420 -14.41 -5.88 15.97
N ASN A 421 -13.44 -5.10 16.46
CA ASN A 421 -13.41 -3.66 16.23
C ASN A 421 -12.99 -3.34 14.79
N ALA A 422 -12.00 -4.06 14.23
CA ALA A 422 -11.57 -3.84 12.86
C ALA A 422 -12.70 -4.11 11.85
N ARG A 423 -13.48 -5.18 12.08
CA ARG A 423 -14.67 -5.51 11.30
C ARG A 423 -15.69 -4.39 11.34
N THR A 424 -15.94 -3.80 12.51
CA THR A 424 -16.85 -2.66 12.64
C THR A 424 -16.43 -1.47 11.75
N ALA A 425 -15.14 -1.13 11.73
CA ALA A 425 -14.63 -0.05 10.88
C ALA A 425 -14.72 -0.38 9.38
N LEU A 426 -14.48 -1.64 9.01
CA LEU A 426 -14.58 -2.13 7.64
C LEU A 426 -16.02 -2.21 7.14
N GLU A 427 -16.97 -2.65 7.96
CA GLU A 427 -18.39 -2.66 7.60
C GLU A 427 -18.92 -1.25 7.34
N ARG A 428 -18.50 -0.27 8.15
CA ARG A 428 -18.77 1.16 7.92
C ARG A 428 -18.20 1.61 6.56
N MET A 429 -16.97 1.21 6.23
CA MET A 429 -16.35 1.50 4.92
C MET A 429 -17.15 0.89 3.76
N LEU A 430 -17.56 -0.38 3.87
CA LEU A 430 -18.32 -1.08 2.82
C LEU A 430 -19.72 -0.49 2.62
N ALA A 431 -20.31 0.08 3.67
CA ALA A 431 -21.55 0.84 3.59
C ALA A 431 -21.35 2.23 2.92
N ALA A 432 -20.18 2.85 3.11
CA ALA A 432 -19.79 4.12 2.48
C ALA A 432 -19.32 3.92 1.04
N ARG A 433 -20.26 3.62 0.14
CA ARG A 433 -19.98 3.32 -1.27
C ARG A 433 -19.44 4.56 -2.03
N PRO A 434 -18.51 4.37 -2.98
CA PRO A 434 -17.99 5.42 -3.86
C PRO A 434 -19.04 6.24 -4.60
#